data_AF-A0A8J6MKJ8-F1
#
_entry.id   AF-A0A8J6MKJ8-F1
#
_cell.length_a   1.000
_cell.length_b   1.000
_cell.length_c   1.000
_cell.angle_alpha   90.00
_cell.angle_beta   90.00
_cell.angle_gamma   90.00
#
_symmetry.space_group_name_H-M   'P 1'
#
loop_
_entity.id
_entity.type
_entity.pdbx_description
1 polymer ?
#
loop_
_entity_poly.entity_id
_entity_poly.type
_entity_poly.pdbx_seq_one_letter_code
_entity_poly.pdbx_strand_id
1 'polypeptide(L)'
;MFSIRTIIAGSAAETATVGQTKLGAGLDILPGVIVDQHFSQRGRTNRLLSAIASNPHFLAIGIDENTSIVVTKNVCSVIGDGSFTVLDIGKGLNGLPDRDDDADQDLALSGVNLHLLAEGSQFDLRNCMVMKVSGSDSN
;
A
#
# COMPACT_ATOMS: atom_id res chain seq x y z
N MET A 1 -1.07 22.56 -2.53
CA MET A 1 -0.89 22.00 -1.18
C MET A 1 -2.20 21.35 -0.77
N PHE A 2 -2.44 20.07 -1.10
CA PHE A 2 -3.57 19.25 -0.57
C PHE A 2 -3.38 17.76 -0.95
N SER A 3 -3.65 16.86 0.02
CA SER A 3 -4.34 15.55 -0.12
C SER A 3 -3.57 14.29 0.33
N ILE A 4 -4.09 13.63 1.39
CA ILE A 4 -3.93 12.20 1.67
C ILE A 4 -5.24 11.48 1.34
N ARG A 5 -5.15 10.24 0.84
CA ARG A 5 -6.26 9.49 0.27
C ARG A 5 -6.42 8.15 0.99
N THR A 6 -7.59 7.91 1.58
CA THR A 6 -7.97 6.61 2.18
C THR A 6 -8.90 5.85 1.25
N ILE A 7 -8.77 4.54 1.22
CA ILE A 7 -9.63 3.64 0.46
C ILE A 7 -11.02 3.54 1.14
N ILE A 8 -12.02 4.29 0.66
CA ILE A 8 -13.36 4.41 1.30
C ILE A 8 -14.46 3.51 0.71
N ALA A 9 -14.42 3.21 -0.59
CA ALA A 9 -15.29 2.20 -1.22
C ALA A 9 -14.59 1.49 -2.40
N GLY A 10 -14.92 0.23 -2.62
CA GLY A 10 -14.42 -0.58 -3.73
C GLY A 10 -14.68 -2.07 -3.50
N SER A 11 -14.92 -2.78 -4.61
CA SER A 11 -15.27 -4.19 -4.60
C SER A 11 -14.07 -5.08 -4.28
N ALA A 12 -14.29 -6.16 -3.55
CA ALA A 12 -13.33 -7.27 -3.43
C ALA A 12 -13.45 -8.17 -4.67
N ALA A 13 -13.18 -7.60 -5.85
CA ALA A 13 -13.21 -8.34 -7.11
C ALA A 13 -12.05 -9.35 -7.16
N GLU A 14 -12.29 -10.51 -7.79
CA GLU A 14 -11.27 -11.56 -7.96
C GLU A 14 -10.08 -11.07 -8.80
N THR A 15 -10.32 -10.14 -9.72
CA THR A 15 -9.31 -9.44 -10.52
C THR A 15 -9.28 -7.96 -10.16
N ALA A 16 -8.09 -7.37 -10.10
CA ALA A 16 -7.95 -5.92 -9.98
C ALA A 16 -8.43 -5.26 -11.28
N THR A 17 -9.30 -4.26 -11.20
CA THR A 17 -9.72 -3.49 -12.38
C THR A 17 -9.50 -1.99 -12.15
N VAL A 18 -9.42 -1.24 -13.24
CA VAL A 18 -9.21 0.21 -13.22
C VAL A 18 -10.42 0.90 -12.58
N GLY A 19 -10.18 1.83 -11.65
CA GLY A 19 -11.24 2.68 -11.09
C GLY A 19 -12.15 2.08 -10.00
N GLN A 20 -11.95 0.82 -9.61
CA GLN A 20 -12.75 0.18 -8.54
C GLN A 20 -12.56 0.79 -7.15
N THR A 21 -11.51 1.59 -6.95
CA THR A 21 -11.19 2.13 -5.64
C THR A 21 -11.51 3.61 -5.54
N LYS A 22 -12.52 3.96 -4.74
CA LYS A 22 -12.75 5.34 -4.32
C LYS A 22 -11.82 5.71 -3.18
N LEU A 23 -11.09 6.79 -3.40
CA LEU A 23 -10.24 7.44 -2.42
C LEU A 23 -10.98 8.61 -1.78
N GLY A 24 -11.02 8.65 -0.45
CA GLY A 24 -11.60 9.72 0.36
C GLY A 24 -10.53 10.55 1.07
N ALA A 25 -10.90 11.72 1.58
CA ALA A 25 -10.00 12.58 2.34
C ALA A 25 -9.62 11.93 3.68
N GLY A 26 -8.31 11.86 3.97
CA GLY A 26 -7.78 11.46 5.27
C GLY A 26 -7.32 12.66 6.13
N LEU A 27 -6.63 12.36 7.24
CA LEU A 27 -6.20 13.34 8.26
C LEU A 27 -4.83 14.01 8.02
N ASP A 28 -4.18 13.70 6.89
CA ASP A 28 -2.86 14.20 6.44
C ASP A 28 -1.69 13.94 7.41
N ILE A 29 -1.77 12.87 8.20
CA ILE A 29 -0.75 12.50 9.19
C ILE A 29 0.49 11.89 8.50
N LEU A 30 0.32 11.23 7.35
CA LEU A 30 1.39 10.62 6.53
C LEU A 30 1.25 11.04 5.06
N PRO A 31 1.87 12.16 4.63
CA PRO A 31 1.71 12.67 3.28
C PRO A 31 2.34 11.72 2.25
N GLY A 32 1.69 11.57 1.09
CA GLY A 32 2.18 10.72 -0.01
C GLY A 32 1.89 9.23 0.18
N VAL A 33 1.05 8.86 1.15
CA VAL A 33 0.71 7.46 1.45
C VAL A 33 -0.79 7.21 1.32
N ILE A 34 -1.17 6.08 0.69
CA ILE A 34 -2.52 5.52 0.70
C ILE A 34 -2.58 4.41 1.74
N VAL A 35 -3.59 4.43 2.61
CA VAL A 35 -3.75 3.41 3.68
C VAL A 35 -5.04 2.63 3.49
N ASP A 36 -4.94 1.30 3.62
CA ASP A 36 -6.06 0.35 3.75
C ASP A 36 -5.89 -0.49 5.02
N GLN A 37 -6.98 -0.70 5.77
CA GLN A 37 -7.01 -1.50 6.99
C GLN A 37 -7.66 -2.86 6.73
N HIS A 38 -7.42 -3.88 7.56
CA HIS A 38 -7.95 -5.25 7.39
C HIS A 38 -7.53 -5.90 6.06
N PHE A 39 -6.26 -5.74 5.71
CA PHE A 39 -5.73 -6.01 4.37
C PHE A 39 -5.78 -7.48 3.95
N SER A 40 -5.27 -8.42 4.76
CA SER A 40 -5.07 -9.82 4.34
C SER A 40 -6.34 -10.66 4.16
N GLN A 41 -7.49 -10.25 4.73
CA GLN A 41 -8.63 -11.16 4.88
C GLN A 41 -9.70 -11.10 3.77
N ARG A 42 -9.62 -10.18 2.78
CA ARG A 42 -10.75 -9.93 1.84
C ARG A 42 -10.39 -9.55 0.40
N GLY A 43 -9.30 -10.04 -0.17
CA GLY A 43 -8.93 -9.67 -1.55
C GLY A 43 -8.60 -8.17 -1.71
N ARG A 44 -8.17 -7.50 -0.63
CA ARG A 44 -7.87 -6.06 -0.65
C ARG A 44 -6.58 -5.72 -1.38
N THR A 45 -5.73 -6.71 -1.62
CA THR A 45 -4.55 -6.55 -2.47
C THR A 45 -4.93 -6.02 -3.85
N ASN A 46 -5.98 -6.58 -4.47
CA ASN A 46 -6.46 -6.13 -5.78
C ASN A 46 -6.90 -4.66 -5.75
N ARG A 47 -7.65 -4.27 -4.71
CA ARG A 47 -8.12 -2.89 -4.54
C ARG A 47 -6.99 -1.90 -4.25
N LEU A 48 -5.99 -2.32 -3.46
CA LEU A 48 -4.80 -1.53 -3.15
C LEU A 48 -3.90 -1.37 -4.39
N LEU A 49 -3.77 -2.43 -5.20
CA LEU A 49 -3.10 -2.39 -6.50
C LEU A 49 -3.83 -1.46 -7.49
N SER A 50 -5.16 -1.54 -7.59
CA SER A 50 -5.94 -0.58 -8.38
C SER A 50 -5.76 0.85 -7.90
N ALA A 51 -5.70 1.06 -6.58
CA ALA A 51 -5.49 2.39 -6.02
C ALA A 51 -4.12 2.97 -6.37
N ILE A 52 -3.06 2.17 -6.27
CA ILE A 52 -1.70 2.61 -6.58
C ILE A 52 -1.49 2.76 -8.10
N ALA A 53 -2.13 1.93 -8.93
CA ALA A 53 -2.10 2.05 -10.39
C ALA A 53 -2.65 3.40 -10.86
N SER A 54 -3.78 3.84 -10.29
CA SER A 54 -4.37 5.14 -10.62
C SER A 54 -3.66 6.31 -9.93
N ASN A 55 -2.75 6.06 -8.99
CA ASN A 55 -2.06 7.08 -8.21
C ASN A 55 -0.57 6.72 -8.01
N PRO A 56 0.24 6.65 -9.10
CA PRO A 56 1.58 6.07 -9.08
C PRO A 56 2.61 6.86 -8.25
N HIS A 57 2.27 8.08 -7.82
CA HIS A 57 3.12 8.91 -6.97
C HIS A 57 2.94 8.64 -5.47
N PHE A 58 2.05 7.73 -5.09
CA PHE A 58 1.78 7.38 -3.71
C PHE A 58 2.35 6.00 -3.37
N LEU A 59 2.80 5.87 -2.12
CA LEU A 59 3.08 4.58 -1.52
C LEU A 59 1.77 3.98 -1.00
N ALA A 60 1.47 2.71 -1.27
CA ALA A 60 0.27 2.08 -0.74
C ALA A 60 0.61 1.14 0.41
N ILE A 61 -0.15 1.26 1.50
CA ILE A 61 0.09 0.56 2.75
C ILE A 61 -1.15 -0.22 3.14
N GLY A 62 -0.97 -1.52 3.40
CA GLY A 62 -1.96 -2.40 4.02
C GLY A 62 -1.58 -2.70 5.47
N ILE A 63 -2.51 -2.51 6.40
CA ILE A 63 -2.34 -2.88 7.81
C ILE A 63 -3.35 -3.98 8.15
N ASP A 64 -2.84 -5.11 8.64
CA ASP A 64 -3.68 -6.22 9.09
C ASP A 64 -4.34 -5.96 10.46
N GLU A 65 -5.29 -6.83 10.80
CA GLU A 65 -5.88 -6.84 12.14
C GLU A 65 -4.83 -7.08 13.22
N ASN A 66 -5.09 -6.55 14.42
CA ASN A 66 -4.18 -6.60 15.56
C ASN A 66 -2.76 -6.11 15.25
N THR A 67 -2.61 -5.27 14.22
CA THR A 67 -1.33 -4.71 13.79
C THR A 67 -1.42 -3.19 13.81
N SER A 68 -0.33 -2.56 14.21
CA SER A 68 -0.19 -1.10 14.22
C SER A 68 1.23 -0.74 13.78
N ILE A 69 1.36 0.49 13.27
CA ILE A 69 2.66 1.05 12.94
C ILE A 69 2.90 2.28 13.79
N VAL A 70 4.13 2.42 14.26
CA VAL A 70 4.62 3.64 14.88
C VAL A 70 5.53 4.33 13.88
N VAL A 71 5.16 5.54 13.47
CA VAL A 71 5.98 6.34 12.55
C VAL A 71 6.73 7.40 13.33
N THR A 72 8.06 7.34 13.26
CA THR A 72 8.94 8.39 13.78
C THR A 72 9.74 8.96 12.63
N LYS A 73 9.49 10.24 12.29
CA LYS A 73 9.99 10.87 11.07
C LYS A 73 9.52 10.11 9.83
N ASN A 74 10.42 9.39 9.15
CA ASN A 74 10.12 8.59 7.96
C ASN A 74 10.22 7.08 8.21
N VAL A 75 10.51 6.67 9.45
CA VAL A 75 10.70 5.26 9.78
C VAL A 75 9.43 4.72 10.42
N CYS A 76 8.85 3.70 9.79
CA CYS A 76 7.79 2.89 10.36
C CYS A 76 8.38 1.73 11.15
N SER A 77 7.89 1.50 12.37
CA SER A 77 8.14 0.29 13.14
C SER A 77 6.82 -0.47 13.30
N VAL A 78 6.84 -1.77 13.01
CA VAL A 78 5.66 -2.64 13.08
C VAL A 78 5.50 -3.19 14.49
N ILE A 79 4.28 -3.13 15.03
CA ILE A 79 3.89 -3.65 16.34
C ILE A 79 2.61 -4.48 16.18
N GLY A 80 2.54 -5.64 16.83
CA GLY A 80 1.37 -6.52 16.82
C GLY A 80 1.52 -7.74 15.92
N ASP A 81 0.50 -8.61 15.95
CA ASP A 81 0.63 -10.02 15.54
C ASP A 81 0.45 -10.27 14.03
N GLY A 82 -0.09 -9.30 13.29
CA GLY A 82 -0.33 -9.42 11.86
C GLY A 82 0.79 -8.81 11.01
N SER A 83 0.46 -8.48 9.76
CA SER A 83 1.41 -7.97 8.79
C SER A 83 1.19 -6.50 8.43
N PHE A 84 2.30 -5.83 8.14
CA PHE A 84 2.36 -4.52 7.52
C PHE A 84 2.85 -4.70 6.08
N THR A 85 1.98 -4.44 5.11
CA THR A 85 2.29 -4.56 3.69
C THR A 85 2.54 -3.18 3.10
N VAL A 86 3.60 -3.05 2.32
CA VAL A 86 3.90 -1.86 1.53
C VAL A 86 3.99 -2.25 0.06
N LEU A 87 3.25 -1.55 -0.78
CA LEU A 87 3.35 -1.62 -2.24
C LEU A 87 3.98 -0.33 -2.75
N ASP A 88 5.05 -0.48 -3.52
CA ASP A 88 5.82 0.61 -4.12
C ASP A 88 5.88 0.46 -5.64
N ILE A 89 5.61 1.56 -6.35
CA ILE A 89 5.75 1.65 -7.79
C ILE A 89 7.19 2.07 -8.08
N GLY A 90 8.04 1.07 -8.28
CA GLY A 90 9.44 1.26 -8.63
C GLY A 90 9.64 1.74 -10.07
N LYS A 91 10.89 2.05 -10.41
CA LYS A 91 11.29 2.55 -11.75
C LYS A 91 11.04 1.57 -12.91
N GLY A 92 10.73 0.30 -12.62
CA GLY A 92 10.48 -0.75 -13.60
C GLY A 92 9.01 -1.04 -13.88
N LEU A 93 8.09 -0.15 -13.46
CA LEU A 93 6.67 -0.40 -13.60
C LEU A 93 6.20 -0.34 -15.06
N ASN A 94 5.42 -1.34 -15.46
CA ASN A 94 4.68 -1.39 -16.71
C ASN A 94 3.19 -1.65 -16.46
N GLY A 95 2.35 -1.20 -17.40
CA GLY A 95 0.91 -1.47 -17.40
C GLY A 95 0.09 -0.55 -16.49
N LEU A 96 0.58 0.67 -16.25
CA LEU A 96 -0.25 1.71 -15.67
C LEU A 96 -1.44 2.00 -16.59
N PRO A 97 -2.65 2.15 -16.02
CA PRO A 97 -3.81 2.53 -16.81
C PRO A 97 -3.61 3.94 -17.35
N ASP A 98 -4.00 4.15 -18.60
CA ASP A 98 -4.02 5.44 -19.23
C ASP A 98 -5.29 6.22 -18.84
N ARG A 99 -5.31 7.52 -19.11
CA ARG A 99 -6.46 8.37 -18.73
C ARG A 99 -7.75 8.00 -19.48
N ASP A 100 -7.61 7.36 -20.64
CA ASP A 100 -8.69 7.00 -21.55
C ASP A 100 -9.16 5.55 -21.35
N ASP A 101 -8.51 4.78 -20.47
CA ASP A 101 -8.92 3.40 -20.17
C ASP A 101 -10.26 3.38 -19.45
N ASP A 102 -11.11 2.41 -19.81
CA ASP A 102 -12.43 2.24 -19.21
C ASP A 102 -12.31 1.87 -17.73
N ALA A 103 -13.11 2.55 -16.90
CA ALA A 103 -13.37 2.09 -15.54
C ALA A 103 -14.01 0.70 -15.65
N ASP A 104 -13.40 -0.28 -14.98
CA ASP A 104 -13.72 -1.73 -15.00
C ASP A 104 -12.89 -2.61 -15.95
N GLN A 105 -11.92 -2.08 -16.69
CA GLN A 105 -10.96 -2.92 -17.41
C GLN A 105 -10.04 -3.67 -16.44
N ASP A 106 -9.74 -4.94 -16.75
CA ASP A 106 -8.75 -5.75 -16.03
C ASP A 106 -7.37 -5.08 -16.01
N LEU A 107 -6.81 -4.97 -14.82
CA LEU A 107 -5.54 -4.31 -14.56
C LEU A 107 -4.38 -5.31 -14.70
N ALA A 108 -3.43 -5.00 -15.58
CA ALA A 108 -2.20 -5.75 -15.72
C ALA A 108 -1.00 -4.89 -15.29
N LEU A 109 -0.44 -5.15 -14.10
CA LEU A 109 0.76 -4.46 -13.61
C LEU A 109 1.96 -5.40 -13.57
N SER A 110 3.14 -4.88 -13.92
CA SER A 110 4.41 -5.58 -13.75
C SER A 110 5.46 -4.63 -13.19
N GLY A 111 6.29 -5.09 -12.25
CA GLY A 111 7.34 -4.27 -11.62
C GLY A 111 6.91 -3.54 -10.34
N VAL A 112 5.80 -3.94 -9.72
CA VAL A 112 5.40 -3.47 -8.38
C VAL A 112 6.28 -4.16 -7.33
N ASN A 113 6.88 -3.39 -6.43
CA ASN A 113 7.61 -3.92 -5.29
C ASN A 113 6.63 -4.17 -4.14
N LEU A 114 6.67 -5.37 -3.57
CA LEU A 114 5.91 -5.73 -2.37
C LEU A 114 6.88 -5.94 -1.21
N HIS A 115 6.66 -5.23 -0.11
CA HIS A 115 7.34 -5.46 1.16
C HIS A 115 6.32 -5.94 2.18
N LEU A 116 6.57 -7.11 2.78
CA LEU A 116 5.75 -7.68 3.83
C LEU A 116 6.57 -7.70 5.11
N LEU A 117 6.14 -6.95 6.12
CA LEU A 117 6.86 -6.76 7.37
C LEU A 117 6.04 -7.29 8.55
N ALA A 118 6.68 -8.10 9.38
CA ALA A 118 6.13 -8.59 10.64
C ALA A 118 6.59 -7.71 11.83
N GLU A 119 6.03 -7.97 13.01
CA GLU A 119 6.39 -7.30 14.26
C GLU A 119 7.90 -7.11 14.44
N GLY A 120 8.31 -5.93 14.90
CA GLY A 120 9.71 -5.61 15.18
C GLY A 120 10.53 -5.25 13.95
N SER A 121 9.97 -5.34 12.74
CA SER A 121 10.60 -4.87 11.52
C SER A 121 10.48 -3.34 11.38
N GLN A 122 11.41 -2.75 10.65
CA GLN A 122 11.46 -1.31 10.36
C GLN A 122 11.54 -1.03 8.87
N PHE A 123 10.83 -0.01 8.41
CA PHE A 123 10.75 0.42 7.02
C PHE A 123 10.96 1.92 6.87
N ASP A 124 11.79 2.35 5.93
CA ASP A 124 11.97 3.75 5.55
C ASP A 124 11.00 4.12 4.42
N LEU A 125 9.98 4.93 4.76
CA LEU A 125 8.95 5.41 3.84
C LEU A 125 9.49 6.32 2.74
N ARG A 126 10.64 6.99 2.96
CA ARG A 126 11.18 7.94 1.99
C ARG A 126 11.96 7.24 0.89
N ASN A 127 12.72 6.21 1.27
CA ASN A 127 13.56 5.46 0.35
C ASN A 127 12.91 4.16 -0.12
N CYS A 128 11.75 3.81 0.43
CA CYS A 128 11.04 2.54 0.19
C CYS A 128 11.94 1.33 0.47
N MET A 129 12.64 1.33 1.61
CA MET A 129 13.60 0.27 1.98
C MET A 129 13.31 -0.32 3.35
N VAL A 130 13.51 -1.63 3.47
CA VAL A 130 13.46 -2.33 4.76
C VAL A 130 14.77 -2.05 5.50
N MET A 131 14.66 -1.46 6.69
CA MET A 131 15.80 -1.08 7.53
C MET A 131 16.18 -2.19 8.52
N LYS A 132 15.17 -2.90 9.03
CA LYS A 132 15.33 -4.02 9.96
C LYS A 132 14.28 -5.08 9.67
N VAL A 133 14.69 -6.34 9.65
CA VAL A 133 13.79 -7.50 9.57
C VAL A 133 13.76 -8.18 10.92
N SER A 134 12.57 -8.53 11.41
CA SER A 134 12.45 -9.28 12.65
C SER A 134 13.18 -10.63 12.56
N GLY A 135 13.85 -11.03 13.66
CA GLY A 135 14.66 -12.26 13.72
C GLY A 135 16.11 -12.13 13.23
N SER A 136 16.53 -11.00 12.62
CA SER A 136 17.90 -10.81 12.13
C SER A 136 18.96 -10.48 13.20
N ASP A 137 18.55 -10.26 14.47
CA ASP A 137 19.46 -10.04 15.61
C ASP A 137 19.84 -11.34 16.34
N SER A 138 19.71 -12.50 15.69
CA SER A 138 20.09 -13.80 16.25
C SER A 138 21.42 -14.28 15.67
N ASN A 139 22.54 -13.69 16.11
CA ASN A 139 23.85 -14.34 16.04
C ASN A 139 24.76 -13.93 17.19
#